data_AF-A0A524F5U0-F1
#
_entry.id   AF-A0A524F5U0-F1
#
_cell.length_a   1.000
_cell.length_b   1.000
_cell.length_c   1.000
_cell.angle_alpha   90.00
_cell.angle_beta   90.00
_cell.angle_gamma   90.00
#
_symmetry.space_group_name_H-M   'P 1'
#
loop_
_entity.id
_entity.type
_entity.pdbx_description
1 polymer ?
#
loop_
_entity_poly.entity_id
_entity_poly.type
_entity_poly.pdbx_seq_one_letter_code
_entity_poly.pdbx_strand_id
1 'polypeptide(L)'
;MASYRLVIGIIIGICFSFITVFFFHMEEVILQIELYLGSDPLRVIIEMIGANFEFDIISFFTGTPSLVEFFAPQILATIFIGYLSGTIAKGIKRGLTAGTIVIIIDLLIWILLSVIVGEDLMALFQVPQLSSTIGGILSAMIGAVFGGFLGGLIAGPHEEF
;
A
#
# COMPACT_ATOMS: atom_id res chain seq x y z
N MET A 1 27.71 -8.06 -3.50
CA MET A 1 26.98 -7.37 -2.39
C MET A 1 25.50 -7.09 -2.75
N ALA A 2 24.82 -8.01 -3.43
CA ALA A 2 23.57 -7.72 -4.12
C ALA A 2 22.29 -7.98 -3.29
N SER A 3 22.27 -8.98 -2.42
CA SER A 3 21.03 -9.45 -1.77
C SER A 3 20.44 -8.45 -0.76
N TYR A 4 21.28 -7.68 -0.06
CA TYR A 4 20.80 -6.75 0.96
C TYR A 4 19.93 -5.63 0.37
N ARG A 5 20.16 -5.19 -0.87
CA ARG A 5 19.40 -4.09 -1.48
C ARG A 5 17.92 -4.43 -1.62
N LEU A 6 17.61 -5.68 -1.97
CA LEU A 6 16.23 -6.15 -2.05
C LEU A 6 15.58 -6.12 -0.66
N VAL A 7 16.26 -6.65 0.34
CA VAL A 7 15.76 -6.68 1.73
C VAL A 7 15.57 -5.26 2.27
N ILE A 8 16.54 -4.37 2.06
CA ILE A 8 16.46 -2.97 2.47
C ILE A 8 15.32 -2.25 1.74
N GLY A 9 15.15 -2.49 0.43
CA GLY A 9 14.04 -1.92 -0.34
C GLY A 9 12.68 -2.33 0.23
N ILE A 10 12.54 -3.61 0.61
CA ILE A 10 11.33 -4.13 1.26
C ILE A 10 11.11 -3.45 2.62
N ILE A 11 12.13 -3.42 3.49
CA ILE A 11 12.01 -2.81 4.82
C ILE A 11 11.64 -1.33 4.69
N ILE A 12 12.31 -0.58 3.81
CA ILE A 12 12.01 0.83 3.60
C ILE A 12 10.62 1.01 3.02
N GLY A 13 10.20 0.18 2.06
CA GLY A 13 8.84 0.22 1.50
C GLY A 13 7.77 0.04 2.57
N ILE A 14 7.93 -0.94 3.45
CA ILE A 14 7.01 -1.17 4.59
C ILE A 14 7.04 0.00 5.56
N CYS A 15 8.22 0.53 5.93
CA CYS A 15 8.27 1.70 6.80
C CYS A 15 7.54 2.91 6.18
N PHE A 16 7.65 3.08 4.86
CA PHE A 16 6.98 4.14 4.14
C PHE A 16 5.46 3.93 4.02
N SER A 17 4.97 2.69 3.98
CA SER A 17 3.53 2.40 3.88
C SER A 17 2.71 2.97 5.05
N PHE A 18 3.33 3.10 6.23
CA PHE A 18 2.70 3.75 7.39
C PHE A 18 2.59 5.26 7.28
N ILE A 19 3.44 5.92 6.49
CA ILE A 19 3.53 7.39 6.43
C ILE A 19 3.00 7.98 5.13
N THR A 20 2.57 7.15 4.18
CA THR A 20 1.96 7.58 2.91
C THR A 20 0.74 8.49 3.12
N VAL A 21 -0.07 8.19 4.14
CA VAL A 21 -1.25 8.98 4.54
C VAL A 21 -0.92 10.47 4.67
N PHE A 22 0.21 10.79 5.30
CA PHE A 22 0.65 12.17 5.50
C PHE A 22 1.27 12.77 4.23
N PHE A 23 2.04 12.00 3.47
CA PHE A 23 2.66 12.49 2.22
C PHE A 23 1.63 12.85 1.16
N PHE A 24 0.56 12.05 1.05
CA PHE A 24 -0.48 12.24 0.04
C PHE A 24 -1.72 12.97 0.56
N HIS A 25 -1.69 13.50 1.80
CA HIS A 25 -2.76 14.29 2.41
C HIS A 25 -4.13 13.60 2.31
N MET A 26 -4.22 12.37 2.81
CA MET A 26 -5.47 11.63 2.86
C MET A 26 -6.33 12.17 4.01
N GLU A 27 -7.04 13.28 3.78
CA GLU A 27 -7.71 14.06 4.83
C GLU A 27 -8.67 13.22 5.70
N GLU A 28 -9.48 12.35 5.11
CA GLU A 28 -10.42 11.51 5.84
C GLU A 28 -9.71 10.55 6.82
N VAL A 29 -8.62 9.92 6.37
CA VAL A 29 -7.80 9.03 7.19
C VAL A 29 -7.07 9.81 8.28
N ILE A 30 -6.53 11.00 7.97
CA ILE A 30 -5.84 11.85 8.94
C ILE A 30 -6.79 12.24 10.08
N LEU A 31 -8.03 12.61 9.76
CA LEU A 31 -9.05 12.91 10.77
C LEU A 31 -9.35 11.69 11.66
N GLN A 32 -9.45 10.49 11.08
CA GLN A 32 -9.65 9.27 11.86
C GLN A 32 -8.45 8.97 12.78
N ILE A 33 -7.23 9.15 12.28
CA ILE A 33 -6.00 9.02 13.08
C ILE A 33 -6.01 10.00 14.26
N GLU A 34 -6.38 11.27 14.04
CA GLU A 34 -6.45 12.28 15.11
C GLU A 34 -7.46 11.90 16.20
N LEU A 35 -8.60 11.33 15.83
CA LEU A 35 -9.62 10.86 16.76
C LEU A 35 -9.12 9.71 17.65
N TYR A 36 -8.36 8.77 17.08
CA TYR A 36 -7.84 7.61 17.80
C TYR A 36 -6.51 7.86 18.51
N LEU A 37 -5.78 8.92 18.16
CA LEU A 37 -4.44 9.23 18.68
C LEU A 37 -4.37 9.27 20.22
N GLY A 38 -5.43 9.76 20.86
CA GLY A 38 -5.52 9.87 22.32
C GLY A 38 -6.09 8.66 23.05
N SER A 39 -6.65 7.68 22.33
CA SER A 39 -7.44 6.59 22.93
C SER A 39 -6.97 5.19 22.55
N ASP A 40 -6.61 4.97 21.29
CA ASP A 40 -6.23 3.65 20.78
C ASP A 40 -5.07 3.77 19.76
N PRO A 41 -3.82 3.66 20.21
CA PRO A 41 -2.66 3.75 19.33
C PRO A 41 -2.55 2.55 18.38
N LEU A 42 -3.13 1.39 18.70
CA LEU A 42 -3.13 0.25 17.77
C LEU A 42 -4.05 0.55 16.59
N ARG A 43 -5.20 1.18 16.85
CA ARG A 43 -6.12 1.60 15.79
C ARG A 43 -5.51 2.63 14.86
N VAL A 44 -4.75 3.59 15.39
CA VAL A 44 -3.97 4.52 14.57
C VAL A 44 -3.06 3.79 13.58
N ILE A 45 -2.34 2.76 14.05
CA ILE A 45 -1.44 1.98 13.17
C ILE A 45 -2.23 1.23 12.10
N ILE A 46 -3.43 0.71 12.42
CA ILE A 46 -4.33 0.06 11.47
C ILE A 46 -4.77 1.03 10.39
N GLU A 47 -5.25 2.22 10.76
CA GLU A 47 -5.70 3.22 9.79
C GLU A 47 -4.55 3.67 8.88
N MET A 48 -3.35 3.86 9.45
CA MET A 48 -2.17 4.25 8.70
C MET A 48 -1.81 3.25 7.59
N ILE A 49 -1.84 1.94 7.89
CA ILE A 49 -1.52 0.91 6.90
C ILE A 49 -2.71 0.59 5.99
N GLY A 50 -3.93 0.63 6.53
CA GLY A 50 -5.19 0.34 5.86
C GLY A 50 -5.51 1.34 4.75
N ALA A 51 -5.09 2.59 4.91
CA ALA A 51 -5.24 3.64 3.90
C ALA A 51 -4.66 3.29 2.52
N ASN A 52 -3.62 2.45 2.47
CA ASN A 52 -3.05 1.97 1.22
C ASN A 52 -4.03 1.08 0.41
N PHE A 53 -5.06 0.54 1.07
CA PHE A 53 -6.06 -0.36 0.50
C PHE A 53 -7.45 0.28 0.35
N GLU A 54 -7.62 1.58 0.61
CA GLU A 54 -8.95 2.22 0.55
C GLU A 54 -9.47 2.47 -0.87
N PHE A 55 -8.60 2.58 -1.87
CA PHE A 55 -9.06 2.84 -3.23
C PHE A 55 -9.67 1.60 -3.87
N ASP A 56 -10.99 1.59 -3.99
CA ASP A 56 -11.72 0.53 -4.68
C ASP A 56 -11.73 0.71 -6.20
N ILE A 57 -10.82 0.01 -6.88
CA ILE A 57 -10.74 0.01 -8.34
C ILE A 57 -11.96 -0.63 -9.02
N ILE A 58 -12.65 -1.56 -8.36
CA ILE A 58 -13.83 -2.22 -8.93
C ILE A 58 -15.02 -1.26 -8.94
N SER A 59 -15.28 -0.58 -7.82
CA SER A 59 -16.31 0.46 -7.75
C SER A 59 -16.02 1.62 -8.68
N PHE A 60 -14.73 2.01 -8.83
CA PHE A 60 -14.32 3.04 -9.78
C PHE A 60 -14.76 2.72 -11.22
N PHE A 61 -14.54 1.48 -11.70
CA PHE A 61 -14.91 1.09 -13.07
C PHE A 61 -16.38 0.72 -13.25
N THR A 62 -17.09 0.35 -12.18
CA THR A 62 -18.53 0.01 -12.25
C THR A 62 -19.44 1.22 -12.06
N GLY A 63 -18.94 2.30 -11.47
CA GLY A 63 -19.62 3.59 -11.37
C GLY A 63 -19.43 4.48 -12.59
N THR A 64 -19.33 5.79 -12.35
CA THR A 64 -19.00 6.80 -13.35
C THR A 64 -17.54 7.21 -13.20
N PRO A 65 -16.60 6.55 -13.90
CA PRO A 65 -15.18 6.80 -13.71
C PRO A 65 -14.81 8.23 -14.10
N SER A 66 -14.17 8.96 -13.19
CA SER A 66 -13.58 10.26 -13.49
C SER A 66 -12.05 10.18 -13.51
N LEU A 67 -11.42 10.99 -14.36
CA LEU A 67 -9.95 11.05 -14.42
C LEU A 67 -9.34 11.58 -13.11
N VAL A 68 -10.05 12.46 -12.39
CA VAL A 68 -9.57 13.05 -11.14
C VAL A 68 -9.54 11.99 -10.03
N GLU A 69 -10.60 11.18 -9.92
CA GLU A 69 -10.65 10.07 -8.94
C GLU A 69 -9.64 8.97 -9.26
N PHE A 70 -9.27 8.75 -10.52
CA PHE A 70 -8.22 7.78 -10.86
C PHE A 70 -6.85 8.14 -10.27
N PHE A 71 -6.56 9.44 -10.09
CA PHE A 71 -5.36 9.91 -9.41
C PHE A 71 -5.58 10.08 -7.91
N ALA A 72 -6.41 9.22 -7.32
CA ALA A 72 -6.64 9.19 -5.89
C ALA A 72 -5.31 9.09 -5.12
N PRO A 73 -5.18 9.81 -3.99
CA PRO A 73 -4.02 9.77 -3.10
C PRO A 73 -3.52 8.36 -2.77
N GLN A 74 -4.45 7.42 -2.58
CA GLN A 74 -4.17 6.02 -2.22
C GLN A 74 -3.48 5.24 -3.35
N ILE A 75 -3.88 5.44 -4.61
CA ILE A 75 -3.18 4.84 -5.76
C ILE A 75 -1.77 5.43 -5.85
N LEU A 76 -1.65 6.74 -5.72
CA LEU A 76 -0.35 7.42 -5.79
C LEU A 76 0.58 6.96 -4.66
N ALA A 77 0.06 6.77 -3.45
CA ALA A 77 0.76 6.21 -2.32
C ALA A 77 1.32 4.81 -2.62
N THR A 78 0.49 3.91 -3.15
CA THR A 78 0.92 2.54 -3.45
C THR A 78 1.91 2.48 -4.62
N ILE A 79 1.75 3.34 -5.63
CA ILE A 79 2.77 3.53 -6.68
C ILE A 79 4.08 4.04 -6.07
N PHE A 80 4.01 5.00 -5.15
CA PHE A 80 5.20 5.60 -4.55
C PHE A 80 5.99 4.63 -3.67
N ILE A 81 5.34 3.85 -2.80
CA ILE A 81 6.03 2.84 -1.99
C ILE A 81 6.66 1.76 -2.87
N GLY A 82 5.95 1.33 -3.92
CA GLY A 82 6.49 0.39 -4.91
C GLY A 82 7.71 0.99 -5.61
N TYR A 83 7.62 2.25 -6.04
CA TYR A 83 8.70 2.97 -6.70
C TYR A 83 9.94 3.11 -5.83
N LEU A 84 9.79 3.52 -4.58
CA LEU A 84 10.92 3.62 -3.63
C LEU A 84 11.58 2.27 -3.41
N SER A 85 10.78 1.25 -3.08
CA SER A 85 11.25 -0.12 -2.86
C SER A 85 12.00 -0.65 -4.08
N GLY A 86 11.43 -0.45 -5.28
CA GLY A 86 12.04 -0.89 -6.54
C GLY A 86 13.31 -0.14 -6.90
N THR A 87 13.36 1.17 -6.63
CA THR A 87 14.54 2.00 -6.86
C THR A 87 15.72 1.53 -5.99
N ILE A 88 15.46 1.19 -4.73
CA ILE A 88 16.48 0.68 -3.81
C ILE A 88 16.93 -0.73 -4.22
N ALA A 89 15.99 -1.60 -4.59
CA ALA A 89 16.29 -2.98 -4.97
C ALA A 89 17.14 -3.08 -6.25
N LYS A 90 17.00 -2.12 -7.17
CA LYS A 90 17.58 -2.03 -8.52
C LYS A 90 17.24 -3.21 -9.45
N GLY A 91 17.01 -2.90 -10.72
CA GLY A 91 16.71 -3.87 -11.77
C GLY A 91 15.25 -4.31 -11.77
N ILE A 92 14.68 -4.46 -12.97
CA ILE A 92 13.24 -4.68 -13.19
C ILE A 92 12.71 -5.87 -12.39
N LYS A 93 13.36 -7.05 -12.48
CA LYS A 93 12.88 -8.27 -11.80
C LYS A 93 12.81 -8.07 -10.29
N ARG A 94 13.86 -7.48 -9.71
CA ARG A 94 13.94 -7.24 -8.27
C ARG A 94 13.01 -6.12 -7.82
N GLY A 95 12.83 -5.08 -8.64
CA GLY A 95 11.88 -4.01 -8.36
C GLY A 95 10.44 -4.49 -8.33
N LEU A 96 10.05 -5.35 -9.28
CA LEU A 96 8.77 -6.06 -9.25
C LEU A 96 8.63 -6.91 -7.98
N THR A 97 9.64 -7.72 -7.67
CA THR A 97 9.64 -8.55 -6.45
C THR A 97 9.50 -7.71 -5.18
N ALA A 98 10.25 -6.60 -5.08
CA ALA A 98 10.25 -5.73 -3.92
C ALA A 98 8.88 -5.06 -3.74
N GLY A 99 8.31 -4.48 -4.81
CA GLY A 99 6.98 -3.86 -4.78
C GLY A 99 5.88 -4.85 -4.41
N THR A 100 5.88 -6.05 -5.00
CA THR A 100 4.92 -7.11 -4.66
C THR A 100 5.06 -7.60 -3.22
N ILE A 101 6.29 -7.79 -2.73
CA ILE A 101 6.50 -8.27 -1.35
C ILE A 101 6.08 -7.20 -0.34
N VAL A 102 6.39 -5.93 -0.56
CA VAL A 102 5.97 -4.82 0.31
C VAL A 102 4.46 -4.85 0.49
N ILE A 103 3.69 -4.87 -0.60
CA ILE A 103 2.23 -4.81 -0.49
C ILE A 103 1.61 -6.08 0.14
N ILE A 104 2.20 -7.25 -0.11
CA ILE A 104 1.76 -8.49 0.56
C ILE A 104 2.02 -8.40 2.06
N ILE A 105 3.18 -7.91 2.48
CA ILE A 105 3.50 -7.75 3.90
C ILE A 105 2.58 -6.71 4.53
N ASP A 106 2.33 -5.58 3.87
CA ASP A 106 1.43 -4.55 4.37
C ASP A 106 0.01 -5.10 4.56
N LEU A 107 -0.48 -5.90 3.61
CA LEU A 107 -1.78 -6.57 3.70
C LEU A 107 -1.84 -7.54 4.90
N LEU A 108 -0.78 -8.32 5.11
CA LEU A 108 -0.70 -9.24 6.24
C LEU A 108 -0.65 -8.49 7.57
N ILE A 109 0.11 -7.39 7.66
CA ILE A 109 0.17 -6.55 8.86
C ILE A 109 -1.22 -5.96 9.13
N TRP A 110 -1.87 -5.40 8.12
CA TRP A 110 -3.21 -4.82 8.25
C TRP A 110 -4.22 -5.86 8.78
N ILE A 111 -4.31 -7.03 8.15
CA ILE A 111 -5.22 -8.11 8.58
C ILE A 111 -4.89 -8.56 10.01
N LEU A 112 -3.61 -8.76 10.34
CA LEU A 112 -3.21 -9.20 11.69
C LEU A 112 -3.59 -8.18 12.76
N LEU A 113 -3.36 -6.89 12.50
CA LEU A 113 -3.70 -5.83 13.44
C LEU A 113 -5.21 -5.66 13.59
N SER A 114 -5.98 -5.72 12.49
CA SER A 114 -7.45 -5.72 12.53
C SER A 114 -8.01 -6.83 13.44
N VAL A 115 -7.44 -8.04 13.38
CA VAL A 115 -7.83 -9.14 14.28
C VAL A 115 -7.54 -8.81 15.75
N ILE A 116 -6.38 -8.21 16.03
CA ILE A 116 -5.94 -7.89 17.40
C ILE A 116 -6.85 -6.83 18.03
N VAL A 117 -7.27 -5.83 17.26
CA VAL A 117 -8.19 -4.76 17.72
C VAL A 117 -9.65 -5.23 17.77
N GLY A 118 -9.91 -6.49 17.37
CA GLY A 118 -11.24 -7.09 17.46
C GLY A 118 -12.19 -6.59 16.37
N GLU A 119 -11.66 -6.12 15.24
CA GLU A 119 -12.47 -5.86 14.06
C GLU A 119 -13.08 -7.17 13.59
N ASP A 120 -14.39 -7.14 13.32
CA ASP A 120 -15.07 -8.30 12.76
C ASP A 120 -14.64 -8.49 11.31
N LEU A 121 -13.59 -9.29 11.10
CA LEU A 121 -13.14 -9.65 9.75
C LEU A 121 -14.29 -10.27 8.93
N MET A 122 -15.27 -10.92 9.58
CA MET A 122 -16.43 -11.47 8.87
C MET A 122 -17.27 -10.37 8.23
N ALA A 123 -17.29 -9.16 8.81
CA ALA A 123 -17.90 -7.99 8.19
C ALA A 123 -17.19 -7.59 6.89
N LEU A 124 -15.86 -7.71 6.81
CA LEU A 124 -15.12 -7.46 5.56
C LEU A 124 -15.49 -8.45 4.44
N PHE A 125 -15.99 -9.63 4.79
CA PHE A 125 -16.44 -10.66 3.82
C PHE A 125 -17.96 -10.64 3.56
N GLN A 126 -18.70 -9.68 4.11
CA GLN A 126 -20.10 -9.48 3.72
C GLN A 126 -20.16 -8.86 2.33
N VAL A 127 -21.12 -9.31 1.51
CA VAL A 127 -21.18 -9.03 0.06
C VAL A 127 -20.90 -7.57 -0.34
N PRO A 128 -21.45 -6.53 0.31
CA PRO A 128 -21.18 -5.14 -0.07
C PRO A 128 -19.73 -4.70 0.23
N GLN A 129 -19.19 -5.11 1.37
CA GLN A 129 -17.84 -4.75 1.84
C GLN A 129 -16.75 -5.61 1.18
N LEU A 130 -17.10 -6.83 0.76
CA LEU A 130 -16.18 -7.76 0.09
C LEU A 130 -15.71 -7.20 -1.25
N SER A 131 -16.62 -6.65 -2.07
CA SER A 131 -16.24 -6.05 -3.35
C SER A 131 -15.28 -4.89 -3.15
N SER A 132 -15.54 -4.04 -2.16
CA SER A 132 -14.70 -2.88 -1.85
C SER A 132 -13.33 -3.27 -1.33
N THR A 133 -13.28 -4.23 -0.41
CA THR A 133 -12.01 -4.75 0.12
C THR A 133 -11.17 -5.40 -0.98
N ILE A 134 -11.77 -6.22 -1.85
CA ILE A 134 -11.06 -6.83 -2.98
C ILE A 134 -10.57 -5.75 -3.96
N GLY A 135 -11.40 -4.76 -4.27
CA GLY A 135 -11.02 -3.66 -5.14
C GLY A 135 -9.86 -2.84 -4.57
N GLY A 136 -9.88 -2.59 -3.27
CA GLY A 136 -8.80 -2.00 -2.49
C GLY A 136 -7.47 -2.74 -2.63
N ILE A 137 -7.50 -4.05 -2.36
CA ILE A 137 -6.34 -4.94 -2.48
C ILE A 137 -5.80 -4.95 -3.91
N LEU A 138 -6.67 -5.08 -4.92
CA LEU A 138 -6.27 -5.10 -6.32
C LEU A 138 -5.64 -3.78 -6.75
N SER A 139 -6.23 -2.65 -6.34
CA SER A 139 -5.68 -1.33 -6.59
C SER A 139 -4.27 -1.19 -6.03
N ALA A 140 -4.10 -1.55 -4.75
CA ALA A 140 -2.83 -1.44 -4.07
C ALA A 140 -1.76 -2.36 -4.69
N MET A 141 -2.16 -3.58 -5.10
CA MET A 141 -1.29 -4.49 -5.84
C MET A 141 -0.85 -3.91 -7.18
N ILE A 142 -1.78 -3.37 -7.98
CA ILE A 142 -1.47 -2.76 -9.28
C ILE A 142 -0.54 -1.57 -9.08
N GLY A 143 -0.84 -0.69 -8.13
CA GLY A 143 -0.03 0.48 -7.79
C GLY A 143 1.39 0.08 -7.40
N ALA A 144 1.54 -0.80 -6.40
CA ALA A 144 2.84 -1.24 -5.90
C ALA A 144 3.68 -1.98 -6.95
N VAL A 145 3.04 -2.82 -7.79
CA VAL A 145 3.73 -3.52 -8.89
C VAL A 145 4.20 -2.54 -9.95
N PHE A 146 3.34 -1.61 -10.35
CA PHE A 146 3.68 -0.59 -11.35
C PHE A 146 4.79 0.34 -10.84
N GLY A 147 4.69 0.79 -9.59
CA GLY A 147 5.74 1.53 -8.90
C GLY A 147 7.06 0.75 -8.88
N GLY A 148 7.03 -0.51 -8.43
CA GLY A 148 8.21 -1.38 -8.35
C GLY A 148 8.88 -1.58 -9.71
N PHE A 149 8.09 -1.74 -10.77
CA PHE A 149 8.58 -1.79 -12.14
C PHE A 149 9.32 -0.51 -12.53
N LEU A 150 8.68 0.66 -12.34
CA LEU A 150 9.27 1.96 -12.69
C LEU A 150 10.54 2.25 -11.91
N GLY A 151 10.53 2.00 -10.60
CA GLY A 151 11.69 2.21 -9.74
C GLY A 151 12.87 1.30 -10.13
N GLY A 152 12.58 0.02 -10.36
CA GLY A 152 13.59 -0.96 -10.80
C GLY A 152 14.15 -0.67 -12.19
N LEU A 153 13.34 -0.11 -13.10
CA LEU A 153 13.75 0.31 -14.43
C LEU A 153 14.67 1.53 -14.38
N ILE A 154 14.27 2.58 -13.64
CA ILE A 154 14.98 3.86 -13.57
C ILE A 154 16.31 3.73 -12.84
N ALA A 155 16.37 2.90 -11.78
CA ALA A 155 17.59 2.70 -11.01
C ALA A 155 18.69 1.89 -11.75
N GLY A 156 18.37 1.41 -12.95
CA GLY A 156 19.31 0.71 -13.83
C GLY A 156 19.43 -0.79 -13.53
N PRO A 157 20.28 -1.49 -14.31
CA PRO A 157 20.45 -2.93 -14.18
C PRO A 157 21.02 -3.33 -12.82
N HIS A 158 20.79 -4.58 -12.46
CA HIS A 158 21.31 -5.14 -11.23
C HIS A 158 22.84 -5.31 -11.31
N GLU A 159 23.56 -4.69 -10.39
CA GLU A 159 25.01 -4.88 -10.23
C GLU A 159 25.25 -6.18 -9.44
N GLU A 160 25.79 -7.20 -10.10
CA GLU A 160 26.04 -8.53 -9.50
C GLU A 160 27.30 -8.58 -8.61
N PHE A 161 28.13 -7.53 -8.63
CA PHE A 161 29.42 -7.47 -7.95
C PHE A 161 29.31 -6.71 -6.61
#